data_AF-A0A8T5B745-F1
#
_entry.id   AF-A0A8T5B745-F1
#
_cell.length_a   1.000
_cell.length_b   1.000
_cell.length_c   1.000
_cell.angle_alpha   90.00
_cell.angle_beta   90.00
_cell.angle_gamma   90.00
#
_symmetry.space_group_name_H-M   'P 1'
#
loop_
_entity.id
_entity.type
_entity.pdbx_description
1 polymer ?
#
loop_
_entity_poly.entity_id
_entity_poly.type
_entity_poly.pdbx_seq_one_letter_code
_entity_poly.pdbx_strand_id
1 'polypeptide(L)'
;MVRLAFGGFLLILGFVGYQVGFQICMRGEGVLTKFLTPFSSPTLPLEVLGLVLQFGGGIIAIIGFLLCITALSKPIVRVERVEVAEETSVSKLQCKFCSSRLEEDSVFCPVCGRSQV
;
A
#
# COMPACT_ATOMS: atom_id res chain seq x y z
N MET A 1 -7.09 7.50 -9.92
CA MET A 1 -8.16 8.44 -9.55
C MET A 1 -9.29 7.80 -8.75
N VAL A 2 -9.92 6.71 -9.22
CA VAL A 2 -11.07 6.08 -8.52
C VAL A 2 -10.79 5.72 -7.05
N ARG A 3 -9.61 5.14 -6.75
CA ARG A 3 -9.20 4.81 -5.37
C ARG A 3 -9.06 6.04 -4.46
N LEU A 4 -8.58 7.16 -5.00
CA LEU A 4 -8.45 8.42 -4.26
C LEU A 4 -9.83 9.05 -3.99
N ALA A 5 -10.72 9.04 -4.99
CA ALA A 5 -12.08 9.54 -4.83
C ALA A 5 -12.85 8.72 -3.79
N PHE A 6 -12.74 7.40 -3.85
CA PHE A 6 -13.38 6.50 -2.89
C PHE A 6 -12.78 6.65 -1.47
N GLY A 7 -11.45 6.73 -1.35
CA GLY A 7 -10.78 6.97 -0.07
C GLY A 7 -11.16 8.32 0.54
N GLY A 8 -11.24 9.37 -0.28
CA GLY A 8 -11.67 10.71 0.15
C GLY A 8 -13.12 10.73 0.62
N PHE A 9 -14.01 10.04 -0.12
CA PHE A 9 -15.40 9.88 0.30
C PHE A 9 -15.52 9.16 1.65
N LEU A 10 -14.82 8.04 1.84
CA LEU A 10 -14.77 7.30 3.11
C LEU A 10 -14.21 8.15 4.25
N LEU A 11 -13.16 8.93 3.99
CA LEU A 11 -12.57 9.84 4.97
C LEU A 11 -13.59 10.87 5.44
N ILE A 12 -14.26 11.55 4.50
CA ILE A 12 -15.28 12.56 4.82
C ILE A 12 -16.44 11.92 5.58
N LEU A 13 -16.97 10.81 5.09
CA LEU A 13 -18.10 10.11 5.71
C LEU A 13 -17.76 9.61 7.13
N GLY A 14 -16.57 9.02 7.29
CA GLY A 14 -16.07 8.57 8.59
C GLY A 14 -15.86 9.74 9.55
N PHE A 15 -15.29 10.85 9.09
CA PHE A 15 -15.09 12.03 9.91
C PHE A 15 -16.41 12.68 10.35
N VAL A 16 -17.40 12.77 9.45
CA VAL A 16 -18.75 13.25 9.80
C VAL A 16 -19.38 12.31 10.83
N GLY A 17 -19.32 10.99 10.63
CA GLY A 17 -19.81 10.01 11.60
C GLY A 17 -19.12 10.16 12.97
N TYR A 18 -17.80 10.34 12.99
CA TYR A 18 -17.02 10.57 14.21
C TYR A 18 -17.50 11.83 14.95
N GLN A 19 -17.67 12.95 14.24
CA GLN A 19 -18.12 14.22 14.81
C GLN A 19 -19.54 14.12 15.38
N VAL A 20 -20.44 13.43 14.69
CA VAL A 20 -21.81 13.19 15.16
C VAL A 20 -21.79 12.30 16.41
N GLY A 21 -21.02 11.21 16.42
CA GLY A 21 -20.88 10.34 17.58
C GLY A 21 -20.32 11.08 18.80
N PHE A 22 -19.28 11.88 18.58
CA PHE A 22 -18.68 12.72 19.62
C PHE A 22 -19.69 13.75 20.18
N GLN A 23 -20.48 14.40 19.31
CA GLN A 23 -21.53 15.33 19.73
C GLN A 23 -22.62 14.65 20.57
N ILE A 24 -23.02 13.43 20.20
CA ILE A 24 -24.01 12.66 20.97
C ILE A 24 -23.46 12.29 22.35
N CYS A 25 -22.22 11.78 22.43
CA CYS A 25 -21.60 11.37 23.69
C CYS A 25 -21.35 12.55 24.65
N MET A 26 -20.89 13.71 24.15
CA MET A 26 -20.49 14.83 25.00
C MET A 26 -21.61 15.85 25.26
N ARG A 27 -22.61 15.94 24.38
CA ARG A 27 -23.55 17.06 24.34
C ARG A 27 -24.99 16.59 24.16
N GLY A 28 -25.38 15.53 24.87
CA GLY A 28 -26.64 14.76 24.77
C GLY A 28 -27.99 15.52 24.65
N GLU A 29 -28.00 16.86 24.64
CA GLU A 29 -29.18 17.72 24.52
C GLU A 29 -29.18 18.63 23.26
N GLY A 30 -28.39 18.32 22.22
CA GLY A 30 -28.37 19.09 20.97
C GLY A 30 -29.61 18.89 20.07
N VAL A 31 -29.94 19.86 19.21
CA VAL A 31 -31.00 19.73 18.17
C VAL A 31 -30.80 18.49 17.29
N LEU A 32 -29.55 18.08 17.10
CA LEU A 32 -29.17 16.91 16.32
C LEU A 32 -29.63 15.58 16.95
N THR A 33 -29.65 15.46 18.28
CA THR A 33 -30.14 14.24 18.94
C THR A 33 -31.64 14.07 18.73
N LYS A 34 -32.41 15.17 18.75
CA LYS A 34 -33.85 15.17 18.42
C LYS A 34 -34.12 14.68 17.00
N PHE A 35 -33.29 15.09 16.03
CA PHE A 35 -33.39 14.61 14.64
C PHE A 35 -33.00 13.12 14.47
N LEU A 36 -32.14 12.59 15.35
CA LEU A 36 -31.67 11.21 15.30
C LEU A 36 -32.53 10.22 16.11
N THR A 37 -33.31 10.72 17.08
CA THR A 37 -34.27 9.89 17.86
C THR A 37 -35.25 9.05 17.03
N PRO A 38 -35.80 9.48 15.86
CA PRO A 38 -36.63 8.60 15.03
C PRO A 38 -35.85 7.44 14.40
N PHE A 39 -34.51 7.54 14.32
CA PHE A 39 -33.65 6.49 13.80
C PHE A 39 -33.14 5.55 14.90
N SER A 40 -33.19 5.98 16.18
CA SER A 40 -32.86 5.11 17.30
C SER A 40 -34.05 4.21 17.63
N SER A 41 -33.87 2.90 17.41
CA SER A 41 -34.80 1.90 17.94
C SER A 41 -34.89 2.00 19.47
N PRO A 42 -36.07 1.71 20.08
CA PRO A 42 -36.28 1.82 21.52
C PRO A 42 -35.39 0.88 22.38
N THR A 43 -34.61 0.00 21.75
CA THR A 43 -33.77 -1.00 22.40
C THR A 43 -32.33 -0.57 22.64
N LEU A 44 -31.85 0.54 22.06
CA LEU A 44 -30.45 0.97 22.18
C LEU A 44 -30.33 2.34 22.86
N PRO A 45 -29.58 2.45 23.98
CA PRO A 45 -29.34 3.74 24.62
C PRO A 45 -28.52 4.65 23.70
N LEU A 46 -28.88 5.93 23.68
CA LEU A 46 -28.28 6.95 22.80
C LEU A 46 -26.76 7.06 22.97
N GLU A 47 -26.27 6.80 24.19
CA GLU A 47 -24.85 6.78 24.54
C GLU A 47 -24.09 5.69 23.79
N VAL A 48 -24.66 4.48 23.70
CA VAL A 48 -24.06 3.36 22.96
C VAL A 48 -24.08 3.65 21.46
N LEU A 49 -25.15 4.26 20.96
CA LEU A 49 -25.21 4.69 19.56
C LEU A 49 -24.12 5.74 19.24
N GLY A 50 -23.97 6.74 20.12
CA GLY A 50 -22.91 7.75 20.01
C GLY A 50 -21.52 7.13 20.02
N LEU A 51 -21.27 6.18 20.93
CA LEU A 51 -20.01 5.46 21.06
C LEU A 51 -19.68 4.65 19.80
N VAL A 52 -20.66 3.88 19.30
CA VAL A 52 -20.51 3.08 18.07
C VAL A 52 -20.25 3.98 16.87
N LEU A 53 -20.95 5.11 16.76
CA LEU A 53 -20.77 6.05 15.65
C LEU A 53 -19.41 6.77 15.74
N GLN A 54 -18.95 7.10 16.95
CA GLN A 54 -17.65 7.72 17.18
C GLN A 54 -16.51 6.77 16.80
N PHE A 55 -16.45 5.57 17.38
CA PHE A 55 -15.39 4.61 17.07
C PHE A 55 -15.50 4.07 15.65
N GLY A 56 -16.71 3.76 15.19
CA GLY A 56 -16.96 3.30 13.82
C GLY A 56 -16.58 4.35 12.78
N GLY A 57 -17.01 5.61 12.98
CA GLY A 57 -16.63 6.73 12.12
C GLY A 57 -15.13 6.98 12.10
N GLY A 58 -14.47 6.90 13.27
CA GLY A 58 -13.02 7.02 13.39
C GLY A 58 -12.26 5.95 12.60
N ILE A 59 -12.65 4.68 12.74
CA ILE A 59 -12.05 3.57 11.99
C ILE A 59 -12.24 3.76 10.48
N ILE A 60 -13.46 4.11 10.05
CA ILE A 60 -13.76 4.39 8.64
C ILE A 60 -12.90 5.53 8.10
N ALA A 61 -12.72 6.60 8.89
CA ALA A 61 -11.89 7.74 8.51
C ALA A 61 -10.41 7.35 8.34
N ILE A 62 -9.87 6.52 9.25
CA ILE A 62 -8.50 6.00 9.15
C ILE A 62 -8.33 5.15 7.91
N ILE A 63 -9.27 4.23 7.62
CA ILE A 63 -9.22 3.40 6.41
C ILE A 63 -9.27 4.28 5.16
N GLY A 64 -10.17 5.27 5.11
CA GLY A 64 -10.25 6.23 4.01
C GLY A 64 -8.95 7.00 3.81
N PHE A 65 -8.32 7.44 4.90
CA PHE A 65 -7.02 8.11 4.88
C PHE A 65 -5.89 7.22 4.36
N LEU A 66 -5.81 5.96 4.79
CA LEU A 66 -4.84 4.99 4.27
C LEU A 66 -5.04 4.72 2.77
N LEU A 67 -6.28 4.64 2.30
CA LEU A 67 -6.60 4.53 0.87
C LEU A 67 -6.16 5.77 0.08
N CYS A 68 -6.33 6.97 0.65
CA CYS A 68 -5.81 8.20 0.07
C CYS A 68 -4.29 8.17 -0.04
N ILE A 69 -3.58 7.79 1.04
CA ILE A 69 -2.12 7.71 1.04
C ILE A 69 -1.64 6.69 0.02
N THR A 70 -2.17 5.47 0.00
CA THR A 70 -1.75 4.44 -0.96
C THR A 70 -2.02 4.82 -2.41
N ALA A 71 -3.03 5.66 -2.68
CA ALA A 71 -3.29 6.19 -4.01
C ALA A 71 -2.34 7.32 -4.43
N LEU A 72 -1.78 8.07 -3.48
CA LEU A 72 -0.84 9.17 -3.70
C LEU A 72 0.63 8.75 -3.62
N SER A 73 0.91 7.72 -2.83
CA SER A 73 2.23 7.10 -2.69
C SER A 73 2.60 6.44 -4.00
N LYS A 74 3.21 7.22 -4.90
CA LYS A 74 4.16 6.66 -5.86
C LYS A 74 5.22 5.92 -5.02
N PRO A 75 5.64 4.70 -5.38
CA PRO A 75 6.66 4.00 -4.62
C PRO A 75 7.93 4.86 -4.62
N ILE A 76 8.21 5.54 -3.51
CA ILE A 76 9.44 6.32 -3.29
C ILE A 76 10.62 5.39 -2.96
N VAL A 77 10.33 4.10 -2.78
CA VAL A 77 11.36 3.07 -2.78
C VAL A 77 11.85 2.91 -4.22
N ARG A 78 12.77 3.81 -4.63
CA ARG A 78 13.91 3.35 -5.43
C ARG A 78 14.56 2.28 -4.55
N VAL A 79 14.14 1.04 -4.75
CA VAL A 79 15.03 -0.08 -4.51
C VAL A 79 16.13 0.20 -5.53
N GLU A 80 17.16 0.93 -5.12
CA GLU A 80 18.46 0.72 -5.72
C GLU A 80 18.69 -0.76 -5.46
N ARG A 81 18.40 -1.58 -6.49
CA ARG A 81 18.85 -2.96 -6.48
C ARG A 81 20.36 -2.80 -6.40
N VAL A 82 20.90 -2.92 -5.20
CA VAL A 82 22.18 -3.59 -5.09
C VAL A 82 21.85 -4.96 -5.67
N GLU A 83 22.22 -5.15 -6.94
CA GLU A 83 22.30 -6.45 -7.56
C GLU A 83 23.29 -7.22 -6.70
N VAL A 84 22.79 -7.85 -5.64
CA VAL A 84 23.43 -9.04 -5.10
C VAL A 84 23.14 -10.09 -6.17
N ALA A 85 23.96 -10.04 -7.21
CA ALA A 85 24.16 -11.12 -8.15
C ALA A 85 24.71 -12.28 -7.32
N GLU A 86 23.81 -13.07 -6.75
CA GLU A 86 24.17 -14.41 -6.30
C GLU A 86 24.42 -15.22 -7.57
N GLU A 87 25.68 -15.62 -7.69
CA GLU A 87 26.37 -16.07 -8.87
C GLU A 87 25.84 -17.41 -9.36
N THR A 88 25.20 -17.46 -10.53
CA THR A 88 25.30 -18.64 -11.41
C THR A 88 25.08 -18.25 -12.86
N SER A 89 26.08 -17.61 -13.47
CA SER A 89 26.20 -17.63 -14.92
C SER A 89 27.67 -17.81 -15.28
N VAL A 90 28.06 -19.08 -15.40
CA VAL A 90 29.19 -19.58 -16.21
C VAL A 90 29.55 -18.54 -17.27
N SER A 91 30.63 -17.80 -17.00
CA SER A 91 31.16 -16.81 -17.92
C SER A 91 31.61 -17.57 -19.16
N LYS A 92 30.77 -17.56 -20.20
CA LYS A 92 31.09 -18.16 -21.49
C LYS A 92 32.36 -17.52 -22.04
N LEU A 93 33.50 -18.16 -21.79
CA LEU A 93 34.80 -17.74 -22.31
C LEU A 93 34.70 -17.71 -23.84
N GLN A 94 35.13 -16.62 -24.45
CA GLN A 94 35.18 -16.45 -25.91
C GLN A 94 36.64 -16.27 -26.33
N CYS A 95 36.97 -16.79 -27.51
CA CYS A 95 38.31 -16.65 -28.08
C CYS A 95 38.63 -15.18 -28.33
N LYS A 96 39.77 -14.69 -27.85
CA LYS A 96 40.24 -13.29 -28.08
C LYS A 96 40.45 -12.96 -29.56
N PHE A 97 40.61 -13.97 -30.43
CA PHE A 97 40.97 -13.78 -31.84
C PHE A 97 39.83 -14.02 -32.83
N CYS A 98 38.95 -14.99 -32.58
CA CYS A 98 37.86 -15.34 -33.49
C CYS A 98 36.48 -15.32 -32.85
N SER A 99 36.39 -14.97 -31.56
CA SER A 99 35.14 -14.85 -30.80
C SER A 99 34.29 -16.13 -30.72
N SER A 100 34.85 -17.29 -31.07
CA SER A 100 34.19 -18.58 -30.85
C SER A 100 34.06 -18.88 -29.35
N ARG A 101 33.00 -19.60 -28.94
CA ARG A 101 32.85 -20.06 -27.56
C ARG A 101 33.92 -21.08 -27.19
N LEU A 102 34.50 -20.91 -26.01
CA LEU A 102 35.48 -21.80 -25.41
C LEU A 102 34.92 -22.41 -24.13
N GLU A 103 35.36 -23.64 -23.87
CA GLU A 103 35.09 -24.35 -22.62
C GLU A 103 36.11 -23.91 -21.56
N GLU A 104 35.73 -23.96 -20.29
CA GLU A 104 36.37 -23.19 -19.21
C GLU A 104 37.84 -23.54 -18.96
N ASP A 105 38.34 -24.67 -19.51
CA ASP A 105 39.71 -25.15 -19.35
C ASP A 105 40.51 -25.25 -20.67
N SER A 106 40.03 -24.64 -21.76
CA SER A 106 40.69 -24.75 -23.07
C SER A 106 41.84 -23.75 -23.27
N VAL A 107 43.09 -24.24 -23.20
CA VAL A 107 44.33 -23.44 -23.44
C VAL A 107 44.43 -22.97 -24.90
N PHE A 108 43.88 -23.73 -25.85
CA PHE A 108 43.86 -23.44 -27.27
C PHE A 108 42.44 -23.41 -27.82
N CYS A 109 42.16 -22.46 -28.71
CA CYS A 109 40.85 -22.37 -29.37
C CYS A 109 40.69 -23.48 -30.44
N PRO A 110 39.62 -24.29 -30.43
CA PRO A 110 39.41 -25.36 -31.41
C PRO A 110 39.07 -24.84 -32.81
N VAL A 111 38.64 -23.58 -32.95
CA VAL A 111 38.24 -23.00 -34.24
C VAL A 111 39.42 -22.33 -34.96
N CYS A 112 40.30 -21.64 -34.22
CA CYS A 112 41.40 -20.90 -34.82
C CYS A 112 42.81 -21.42 -34.45
N GLY A 113 42.90 -22.41 -33.57
CA GLY A 113 44.17 -23.04 -33.14
C GLY A 113 45.09 -22.15 -32.30
N ARG A 114 44.65 -20.94 -31.92
CA ARG A 114 45.47 -19.98 -31.16
C ARG A 114 45.32 -20.17 -29.65
N SER A 115 46.43 -20.00 -28.93
CA SER A 115 46.47 -20.03 -27.46
C SER A 115 45.71 -18.85 -26.86
N GLN A 116 45.04 -19.07 -25.73
CA GLN A 116 44.26 -18.04 -25.03
C GLN A 116 44.93 -17.47 -23.77
N VAL A 117 46.05 -18.07 -23.37
CA VAL A 117 46.96 -17.51 -22.36
C VAL A 117 47.52 -16.17 -22.82
#